data_AF-A0A3D0C2X4-F1
#
_entry.id   AF-A0A3D0C2X4-F1
#
_cell.length_a   1.000
_cell.length_b   1.000
_cell.length_c   1.000
_cell.angle_alpha   90.00
_cell.angle_beta   90.00
_cell.angle_gamma   90.00
#
_symmetry.space_group_name_H-M   'P 1'
#
loop_
_entity.id
_entity.type
_entity.pdbx_description
1 polymer ?
#
loop_
_entity_poly.entity_id
_entity_poly.type
_entity_poly.pdbx_seq_one_letter_code
_entity_poly.pdbx_strand_id
1 'polypeptide(L)'
;VKGQEAEEITVTETIWGPIIGTNHQGKLLAYRWVAHDKEAINMVATELEKAQNVSQAFDIAARSGIPSQNMLIADKDGNIGWTIIGPIP
;
A
#
# COMPACT_ATOMS: atom_id res chain seq x y z
N VAL A 1 -15.33 20.36 13.58
CA VAL A 1 -15.06 21.23 12.39
C VAL A 1 -14.49 22.57 12.87
N LYS A 2 -13.60 23.26 12.13
CA LYS A 2 -13.00 24.53 12.60
C LYS A 2 -14.10 25.52 13.01
N GLY A 3 -14.09 25.95 14.27
CA GLY A 3 -15.07 26.89 14.82
C GLY A 3 -16.43 26.30 15.20
N GLN A 4 -16.58 24.98 15.20
CA GLN A 4 -17.79 24.29 15.67
C GLN A 4 -17.50 23.44 16.92
N GLU A 5 -18.56 22.98 17.57
CA GLU A 5 -18.47 22.02 18.65
C GLU A 5 -17.84 20.70 18.19
N ALA A 6 -17.28 19.96 19.13
CA ALA A 6 -16.71 18.65 18.86
C ALA A 6 -17.83 17.65 18.54
N GLU A 7 -17.56 16.77 17.57
CA GLU A 7 -18.45 15.66 17.23
C GLU A 7 -17.83 14.35 17.72
N GLU A 8 -18.65 13.51 18.34
CA GLU A 8 -18.25 12.17 18.74
C GLU A 8 -18.54 11.18 17.60
N ILE A 9 -17.58 10.29 17.32
CA ILE A 9 -17.72 9.22 16.34
C ILE A 9 -17.48 7.87 17.01
N THR A 10 -18.34 6.91 16.74
CA THR A 10 -18.14 5.51 17.16
C THR A 10 -17.58 4.71 15.99
N VAL A 11 -16.42 4.08 16.19
CA VAL A 11 -15.79 3.18 15.22
C VAL A 11 -15.92 1.74 15.73
N THR A 12 -16.48 0.85 14.92
CA THR A 12 -16.56 -0.58 15.24
C THR A 12 -15.47 -1.33 14.49
N GLU A 13 -14.58 -1.99 15.22
CA GLU A 13 -13.48 -2.77 14.65
C GLU A 13 -13.79 -4.27 14.63
N THR A 14 -13.18 -4.97 13.67
CA THR A 14 -13.17 -6.42 13.56
C THR A 14 -11.75 -6.90 13.28
N ILE A 15 -11.52 -8.21 13.31
CA ILE A 15 -10.22 -8.79 12.92
C ILE A 15 -9.82 -8.49 11.46
N TRP A 16 -10.76 -8.04 10.61
CA TRP A 16 -10.53 -7.74 9.20
C TRP A 16 -10.35 -6.23 8.92
N GLY A 17 -10.66 -5.37 9.90
CA GLY A 17 -10.72 -3.92 9.75
C GLY A 17 -12.05 -3.31 10.24
N PRO A 18 -12.22 -1.99 10.09
CA PRO A 18 -13.39 -1.28 10.59
C PRO A 18 -14.64 -1.59 9.75
N ILE A 19 -15.81 -1.50 10.39
CA ILE A 19 -17.09 -1.51 9.68
C ILE A 19 -17.32 -0.15 9.01
N ILE A 20 -17.52 -0.14 7.70
CA ILE A 20 -17.72 1.09 6.89
C ILE A 20 -19.17 1.31 6.46
N GLY A 21 -20.07 0.40 6.83
CA GLY A 21 -21.50 0.51 6.54
C GLY A 21 -22.17 -0.84 6.38
N THR A 22 -23.31 -0.83 5.70
CA THR A 22 -24.11 -2.01 5.40
C THR A 22 -24.37 -2.11 3.90
N ASN A 23 -24.47 -3.34 3.39
CA ASN A 23 -24.98 -3.57 2.04
C ASN A 23 -26.52 -3.43 1.97
N HIS A 24 -27.10 -3.65 0.78
CA HIS A 24 -28.55 -3.55 0.54
C HIS A 24 -29.43 -4.56 1.31
N GLN A 25 -28.83 -5.55 1.98
CA GLN A 25 -29.51 -6.54 2.81
C GLN A 25 -29.33 -6.25 4.32
N GLY A 26 -28.69 -5.13 4.68
CA GLY A 26 -28.38 -4.79 6.07
C GLY A 26 -27.17 -5.53 6.65
N LYS A 27 -26.38 -6.26 5.84
CA LYS A 27 -25.18 -6.94 6.32
C LYS A 27 -24.01 -5.96 6.45
N LEU A 28 -23.31 -6.01 7.58
CA LEU A 28 -22.12 -5.19 7.84
C LEU A 28 -21.00 -5.45 6.82
N LEU A 29 -20.32 -4.37 6.43
CA LEU A 29 -19.18 -4.39 5.53
C LEU A 29 -17.91 -4.00 6.29
N ALA A 30 -16.98 -4.95 6.43
CA ALA A 30 -15.65 -4.68 6.97
C ALA A 30 -14.70 -4.23 5.85
N TYR A 31 -13.88 -3.21 6.13
CA TYR A 31 -12.90 -2.69 5.18
C TYR A 31 -11.50 -3.22 5.48
N ARG A 32 -11.04 -4.19 4.68
CA ARG A 32 -9.67 -4.70 4.71
C ARG A 32 -8.81 -3.89 3.76
N TRP A 33 -7.82 -3.17 4.30
CA TRP A 33 -6.90 -2.36 3.52
C TRP A 33 -5.46 -2.72 3.84
N VAL A 34 -4.63 -2.92 2.82
CA VAL A 34 -3.19 -3.23 2.97
C VAL A 34 -2.46 -2.16 3.78
N ALA A 35 -2.92 -0.91 3.79
CA ALA A 35 -2.31 0.16 4.58
C ALA A 35 -2.37 -0.09 6.10
N HIS A 36 -3.23 -1.00 6.57
CA HIS A 36 -3.32 -1.39 7.97
C HIS A 36 -2.41 -2.59 8.33
N ASP A 37 -1.70 -3.16 7.36
CA ASP A 37 -0.76 -4.26 7.60
C ASP A 37 0.58 -3.74 8.11
N LYS A 38 1.28 -4.53 8.92
CA LYS A 38 2.58 -4.14 9.50
C LYS A 38 3.64 -3.96 8.41
N GLU A 39 3.51 -4.71 7.33
CA GLU A 39 4.40 -4.77 6.19
C GLU A 39 4.11 -3.69 5.15
N ALA A 40 3.04 -2.89 5.33
CA ALA A 40 2.56 -1.94 4.34
C ALA A 40 3.58 -0.85 3.98
N ILE A 41 4.35 -0.40 4.97
CA ILE A 41 5.33 0.68 4.84
C ILE A 41 6.67 0.24 5.41
N ASN A 42 7.74 0.43 4.64
CA ASN A 42 9.11 0.26 5.09
C ASN A 42 10.06 1.19 4.30
N MET A 43 11.36 1.09 4.56
CA MET A 43 12.38 1.93 3.91
C MET A 43 13.11 1.24 2.75
N VAL A 44 12.69 0.03 2.34
CA VAL A 44 13.38 -0.76 1.31
C VAL A 44 13.44 -0.03 -0.04
N ALA A 45 12.43 0.78 -0.36
CA ALA A 45 12.43 1.59 -1.59
C ALA A 45 13.64 2.53 -1.70
N THR A 46 14.27 2.93 -0.59
CA THR A 46 15.49 3.75 -0.61
C THR A 46 16.72 2.99 -1.14
N GLU A 47 16.69 1.65 -1.14
CA GLU A 47 17.75 0.84 -1.75
C GLU A 47 17.85 1.05 -3.27
N LEU A 48 16.78 1.55 -3.92
CA LEU A 48 16.79 1.89 -5.36
C LEU A 48 17.88 2.91 -5.71
N GLU A 49 18.26 3.79 -4.77
CA GLU A 49 19.35 4.76 -4.96
C GLU A 49 20.70 4.10 -5.28
N LYS A 50 20.87 2.82 -4.94
CA LYS A 50 22.09 2.05 -5.14
C LYS A 50 21.96 0.96 -6.21
N ALA A 51 20.76 0.72 -6.74
CA ALA A 51 20.53 -0.32 -7.75
C ALA A 51 21.31 -0.03 -9.04
N GLN A 52 21.96 -1.05 -9.60
CA GLN A 52 22.83 -0.91 -10.77
C GLN A 52 22.21 -1.47 -12.07
N ASN A 53 21.13 -2.25 -11.96
CA ASN A 53 20.47 -2.87 -13.11
C ASN A 53 19.00 -3.16 -12.81
N VAL A 54 18.25 -3.49 -13.87
CA VAL A 54 16.80 -3.78 -13.79
C VAL A 54 16.50 -4.92 -12.81
N SER A 55 17.32 -5.98 -12.79
CA SER A 55 17.11 -7.13 -11.90
C SER A 55 17.16 -6.74 -10.42
N GLN A 56 18.18 -5.96 -10.02
CA GLN A 56 18.29 -5.48 -8.63
C GLN A 56 17.12 -4.59 -8.24
N ALA A 57 16.68 -3.72 -9.15
CA ALA A 57 15.53 -2.87 -8.89
C ALA A 57 14.23 -3.67 -8.71
N PHE A 58 14.05 -4.77 -9.44
CA PHE A 58 12.90 -5.67 -9.28
C PHE A 58 12.92 -6.41 -7.93
N ASP A 59 14.10 -6.86 -7.48
CA ASP A 59 14.24 -7.49 -6.16
C ASP A 59 13.94 -6.51 -5.01
N ILE A 60 14.26 -5.23 -5.19
CA ILE A 60 13.92 -4.16 -4.26
C ILE A 60 12.40 -3.88 -4.31
N ALA A 61 11.82 -3.80 -5.51
CA ALA A 61 10.41 -3.52 -5.68
C ALA A 61 9.50 -4.55 -5.02
N ALA A 62 9.85 -5.84 -5.13
CA ALA A 62 9.08 -6.94 -4.52
C ALA A 62 9.05 -6.91 -2.98
N ARG A 63 9.99 -6.20 -2.35
CA ARG A 63 10.10 -6.07 -0.88
C ARG A 63 9.73 -4.68 -0.37
N SER A 64 9.46 -3.75 -1.28
CA SER A 64 9.20 -2.35 -0.93
C SER A 64 7.82 -2.22 -0.29
N GLY A 65 7.78 -1.65 0.90
CA GLY A 65 6.55 -1.22 1.57
C GLY A 65 6.27 0.23 1.21
N ILE A 66 5.57 0.44 0.09
CA ILE A 66 5.04 1.74 -0.35
C ILE A 66 3.67 1.51 -0.98
N PRO A 67 2.79 2.52 -1.11
CA PRO A 67 1.55 2.36 -1.87
C PRO A 67 1.82 1.80 -3.27
N SER A 68 1.08 0.77 -3.67
CA SER A 68 1.40 0.00 -4.86
C SER A 68 1.35 0.87 -6.12
N GLN A 69 2.40 0.83 -6.93
CA GLN A 69 2.55 1.67 -8.13
C GLN A 69 3.16 0.89 -9.29
N ASN A 70 2.90 1.35 -10.50
CA ASN A 70 3.61 0.86 -11.70
C ASN A 70 5.06 1.34 -11.65
N MET A 71 6.01 0.42 -11.73
CA MET A 71 7.43 0.72 -11.87
C MET A 71 7.91 0.31 -13.26
N LEU A 72 8.23 1.30 -14.08
CA LEU A 72 8.94 1.13 -15.35
C LEU A 72 10.40 1.54 -15.12
N ILE A 73 11.34 0.68 -15.52
CA ILE A 73 12.78 0.93 -15.31
C ILE A 73 13.59 0.44 -16.50
N ALA A 74 14.69 1.14 -16.77
CA ALA A 74 15.68 0.77 -17.78
C ALA A 74 17.08 0.89 -17.19
N ASP A 75 18.03 0.10 -17.70
CA ASP A 75 19.44 0.19 -17.31
C ASP A 75 20.38 0.45 -18.49
N LYS A 76 21.66 0.69 -18.19
CA LYS A 76 22.70 1.03 -19.17
C LYS A 76 23.01 -0.08 -20.18
N ASP A 77 22.63 -1.32 -19.89
CA ASP A 77 22.88 -2.47 -20.76
C ASP A 77 21.71 -2.68 -21.76
N GLY A 78 20.72 -1.77 -21.73
CA GLY A 78 19.57 -1.76 -22.63
C GLY A 78 18.42 -2.64 -22.15
N ASN A 79 18.47 -3.18 -20.93
CA ASN A 79 17.34 -3.89 -20.35
C ASN A 79 16.24 -2.88 -19.98
N ILE A 80 14.99 -3.24 -20.27
CA ILE A 80 13.81 -2.45 -19.91
C ILE A 80 12.79 -3.42 -19.31
N GLY A 81 12.23 -3.07 -18.16
CA GLY A 81 11.27 -3.90 -17.47
C GLY A 81 10.16 -3.09 -16.82
N TRP A 82 9.00 -3.72 -16.67
CA TRP A 82 7.86 -3.21 -15.91
C TRP A 82 7.45 -4.20 -14.83
N THR A 83 7.09 -3.69 -13.65
CA THR A 83 6.48 -4.46 -12.55
C THR A 83 5.59 -3.56 -11.68
N ILE A 84 4.90 -4.14 -10.70
CA ILE A 84 4.28 -3.40 -9.59
C ILE A 84 5.25 -3.39 -8.41
N ILE A 85 5.56 -2.19 -7.91
CA ILE A 85 6.27 -2.00 -6.64
C ILE A 85 5.25 -1.79 -5.53
N GLY A 86 5.51 -2.28 -4.33
CA GLY A 86 4.58 -2.20 -3.20
C GLY A 86 3.82 -3.50 -2.94
N PRO A 87 3.27 -3.70 -1.74
CA PRO A 87 2.49 -4.89 -1.41
C PRO A 87 1.15 -4.89 -2.16
N ILE A 88 0.65 -6.08 -2.47
CA ILE A 88 -0.71 -6.30 -3.00
C ILE A 88 -1.41 -7.22 -1.97
N PRO A 89 -2.58 -6.82 -1.43
CA PRO A 89 -3.31 -7.61 -0.44
C PRO A 89 -3.88 -8.93 -0.98
#